data_AF-A0A7R9XUA8-F1
#
_entry.id   AF-A0A7R9XUA8-F1
#
_cell.length_a   1.000
_cell.length_b   1.000
_cell.length_c   1.000
_cell.angle_alpha   90.00
_cell.angle_beta   90.00
_cell.angle_gamma   90.00
#
_symmetry.space_group_name_H-M   'P 1'
#
loop_
_entity.id
_entity.type
_entity.pdbx_description
1 polymer ?
#
loop_
_entity_poly.entity_id
_entity_poly.type
_entity_poly.pdbx_seq_one_letter_code
_entity_poly.pdbx_strand_id
1 'polypeptide(L)'
;CTLAPHAANATAALQHALDGVPCTVDESHADDVVAAIDEWRSRRGADLSGGALDGLDMLCDARWDAFPKPRVCMKSGALAPGTDVVDEAACAIVDSFSDVVRSGASAGAGADMGANAGAGHDGSGGGSDGGDGAQRPAPALNLQMFHRAEDDTGNVPTLPALLRWPLARELHGVDGGEDGDDTLHSSSVEGGAAPKGGAPARPWQQLGTRSTALSAFCDMATRVSAAGAVTWWHLDDGGEVTFQVGLPLSPKRFERPNVLGDAAGEGAGTHGPPVLLGPGGKPVVKLFIFARLEDYGLVTQDAETYRSARFAAVHPFRARLQDAPRRCRPHWTIVLLEAGGRPLLSPPNVQHIVLTLQTCAMVEMRRVLPLLLDEVLYFLERAAEWAEPPILYPVITETLQDEERTAEMMRALVAVLEGSSMLDLRRRAYHALSALEAGAAKGFFGG
;
A
#
# COMPACT_ATOMS: atom_id res chain seq x y z
N CYS A 1 -2.23 -0.30 22.37
CA CYS A 1 -2.41 -0.83 21.00
C CYS A 1 -3.54 -1.86 21.01
N THR A 2 -4.27 -1.97 19.90
CA THR A 2 -5.27 -3.01 19.65
C THR A 2 -5.01 -3.65 18.30
N LEU A 3 -5.35 -4.93 18.14
CA LEU A 3 -5.38 -5.55 16.81
C LEU A 3 -6.58 -5.00 16.03
N ALA A 4 -6.40 -4.80 14.74
CA ALA A 4 -7.48 -4.47 13.83
C ALA A 4 -8.54 -5.59 13.80
N PRO A 5 -9.83 -5.24 13.65
CA PRO A 5 -10.88 -6.22 13.52
C PRO A 5 -10.77 -7.02 12.21
N HIS A 6 -11.42 -8.17 12.21
CA HIS A 6 -11.73 -8.92 11.00
C HIS A 6 -13.18 -8.66 10.61
N ALA A 7 -13.39 -8.19 9.38
CA ALA A 7 -14.71 -8.03 8.80
C ALA A 7 -15.24 -9.39 8.33
N ALA A 8 -16.29 -9.87 9.00
CA ALA A 8 -16.90 -11.17 8.68
C ALA A 8 -17.67 -11.20 7.35
N ASN A 9 -17.96 -10.03 6.79
CA ASN A 9 -18.63 -9.85 5.50
C ASN A 9 -18.36 -8.43 4.97
N ALA A 10 -18.77 -8.19 3.73
CA ALA A 10 -18.53 -6.94 3.03
C ALA A 10 -19.29 -5.74 3.63
N THR A 11 -20.47 -5.96 4.24
CA THR A 11 -21.18 -4.91 5.01
C THR A 11 -20.37 -4.46 6.23
N ALA A 12 -19.78 -5.40 6.99
CA ALA A 12 -18.89 -5.07 8.09
C ALA A 12 -17.60 -4.37 7.62
N ALA A 13 -17.05 -4.79 6.48
CA ALA A 13 -15.89 -4.14 5.87
C ALA A 13 -16.20 -2.69 5.47
N LEU A 14 -17.37 -2.45 4.87
CA LEU A 14 -17.86 -1.12 4.53
C LEU A 14 -18.00 -0.26 5.80
N GLN A 15 -18.67 -0.77 6.84
CA GLN A 15 -18.83 -0.03 8.09
C GLN A 15 -17.47 0.35 8.70
N HIS A 16 -16.50 -0.56 8.74
CA HIS A 16 -15.16 -0.25 9.23
C HIS A 16 -14.47 0.83 8.39
N ALA A 17 -14.60 0.80 7.05
CA ALA A 17 -14.08 1.84 6.19
C ALA A 17 -14.76 3.21 6.45
N LEU A 18 -16.09 3.23 6.65
CA LEU A 18 -16.83 4.44 7.00
C LEU A 18 -16.42 5.01 8.38
N ASP A 19 -16.06 4.15 9.32
CA ASP A 19 -15.63 4.52 10.68
C ASP A 19 -14.15 4.91 10.75
N GLY A 20 -13.40 4.86 9.63
CA GLY A 20 -11.96 5.11 9.63
C GLY A 20 -11.15 4.04 10.37
N VAL A 21 -11.65 2.81 10.43
CA VAL A 21 -11.01 1.68 11.12
C VAL A 21 -10.44 0.70 10.08
N PRO A 22 -9.10 0.46 10.05
CA PRO A 22 -8.54 -0.58 9.20
C PRO A 22 -9.01 -1.96 9.65
N CYS A 23 -9.29 -2.84 8.69
CA CYS A 23 -9.75 -4.18 8.98
C CYS A 23 -9.15 -5.21 8.02
N THR A 24 -9.19 -6.47 8.41
CA THR A 24 -8.89 -7.59 7.51
C THR A 24 -10.18 -8.17 6.95
N VAL A 25 -10.19 -8.59 5.69
CA VAL A 25 -11.32 -9.29 5.07
C VAL A 25 -10.99 -10.76 4.84
N ASP A 26 -11.93 -11.53 4.30
CA ASP A 26 -11.73 -12.95 4.04
C ASP A 26 -10.65 -13.21 2.97
N GLU A 27 -9.95 -14.33 3.08
CA GLU A 27 -8.87 -14.71 2.16
C GLU A 27 -9.36 -14.89 0.72
N SER A 28 -10.65 -15.23 0.54
CA SER A 28 -11.26 -15.44 -0.78
C SER A 28 -11.22 -14.23 -1.71
N HIS A 29 -10.98 -13.04 -1.16
CA HIS A 29 -10.76 -11.83 -1.95
C HIS A 29 -9.41 -11.82 -2.69
N ALA A 30 -8.52 -12.76 -2.39
CA ALA A 30 -7.21 -12.94 -3.02
C ALA A 30 -7.04 -14.28 -3.76
N ASP A 31 -8.08 -15.11 -3.85
CA ASP A 31 -7.99 -16.47 -4.42
C ASP A 31 -7.41 -16.47 -5.84
N ASP A 32 -7.83 -15.53 -6.69
CA ASP A 32 -7.36 -15.48 -8.08
C ASP A 32 -5.87 -15.08 -8.17
N VAL A 33 -5.38 -14.27 -7.23
CA VAL A 33 -3.94 -13.97 -7.11
C VAL A 33 -3.15 -15.22 -6.75
N VAL A 34 -3.65 -15.99 -5.77
CA VAL A 34 -3.01 -17.24 -5.34
C VAL A 34 -3.04 -18.28 -6.48
N ALA A 35 -4.18 -18.44 -7.15
CA ALA A 35 -4.34 -19.34 -8.28
C ALA A 35 -3.41 -18.98 -9.44
N ALA A 36 -3.20 -17.70 -9.74
CA ALA A 36 -2.27 -17.26 -10.77
C ALA A 36 -0.81 -17.62 -10.44
N ILE A 37 -0.40 -17.52 -9.17
CA ILE A 37 0.92 -17.94 -8.70
C ILE A 37 1.08 -19.46 -8.83
N ASP A 38 0.06 -20.24 -8.47
CA ASP A 38 0.06 -21.70 -8.62
C ASP A 38 0.09 -22.15 -10.08
N GLU A 39 -0.65 -21.47 -10.96
CA GLU A 39 -0.65 -21.75 -12.39
C GLU A 39 0.72 -21.46 -13.00
N TRP A 40 1.31 -20.30 -12.68
CA TRP A 40 2.65 -19.93 -13.10
C TRP A 40 3.68 -21.01 -12.72
N ARG A 41 3.61 -21.47 -11.46
CA ARG A 41 4.49 -22.53 -10.94
C ARG A 41 4.30 -23.83 -11.72
N SER A 42 3.05 -24.26 -11.91
CA SER A 42 2.72 -25.52 -12.57
C SER A 42 3.28 -25.57 -14.00
N ARG A 43 3.25 -24.44 -14.72
CA ARG A 43 3.82 -24.31 -16.07
C ARG A 43 5.36 -24.34 -16.09
N ARG A 44 6.04 -23.97 -15.00
CA ARG A 44 7.51 -24.00 -14.93
C ARG A 44 8.08 -25.42 -14.78
N GLY A 45 7.23 -26.42 -14.52
CA GLY A 45 7.62 -27.82 -14.39
C GLY A 45 8.18 -28.16 -13.01
N ALA A 46 8.15 -29.45 -12.68
CA ALA A 46 8.51 -30.05 -11.38
C ALA A 46 9.97 -29.88 -10.92
N ASP A 47 10.76 -29.03 -11.58
CA ASP A 47 12.15 -28.72 -11.19
C ASP A 47 12.22 -27.88 -9.91
N LEU A 48 11.08 -27.31 -9.47
CA LEU A 48 10.86 -26.81 -8.12
C LEU A 48 10.31 -27.94 -7.23
N SER A 49 11.17 -28.93 -6.94
CA SER A 49 10.83 -30.05 -6.05
C SER A 49 10.40 -29.55 -4.65
N GLY A 50 9.09 -29.59 -4.40
CA GLY A 50 8.48 -29.61 -3.07
C GLY A 50 8.59 -28.37 -2.18
N GLY A 51 8.55 -27.14 -2.69
CA GLY A 51 8.28 -25.93 -1.86
C GLY A 51 6.81 -25.51 -1.93
N ALA A 52 6.20 -24.90 -0.91
CA ALA A 52 4.89 -24.25 -1.08
C ALA A 52 5.03 -22.92 -1.85
N LEU A 53 3.90 -22.34 -2.28
CA LEU A 53 3.73 -21.05 -2.95
C LEU A 53 4.82 -20.01 -2.63
N ASP A 54 5.46 -19.36 -3.60
CA ASP A 54 6.18 -18.12 -3.31
C ASP A 54 6.10 -17.04 -4.39
N GLY A 55 5.20 -16.08 -4.17
CA GLY A 55 5.04 -14.92 -5.07
C GLY A 55 6.33 -14.12 -5.31
N LEU A 56 7.33 -14.23 -4.42
CA LEU A 56 8.66 -13.68 -4.69
C LEU A 56 9.41 -14.36 -5.84
N ASP A 57 9.40 -15.69 -5.93
CA ASP A 57 10.06 -16.37 -7.06
C ASP A 57 9.32 -16.11 -8.36
N MET A 58 8.00 -15.94 -8.31
CA MET A 58 7.23 -15.49 -9.46
C MET A 58 7.70 -14.11 -9.92
N LEU A 59 7.80 -13.13 -9.02
CA LEU A 59 8.26 -11.78 -9.39
C LEU A 59 9.72 -11.76 -9.85
N CYS A 60 10.59 -12.56 -9.25
CA CYS A 60 12.01 -12.68 -9.64
C CYS A 60 12.24 -13.65 -10.82
N ASP A 61 11.20 -14.03 -11.56
CA ASP A 61 11.35 -14.86 -12.75
C ASP A 61 12.07 -14.08 -13.85
N ALA A 62 13.08 -14.69 -14.47
CA ALA A 62 13.93 -14.06 -15.49
C ALA A 62 13.15 -13.47 -16.69
N ARG A 63 11.90 -13.88 -16.91
CA ARG A 63 11.03 -13.30 -17.95
C ARG A 63 10.64 -11.84 -17.70
N TRP A 64 10.67 -11.37 -16.45
CA TRP A 64 10.25 -10.00 -16.08
C TRP A 64 10.93 -9.42 -14.83
N ASP A 65 11.85 -10.15 -14.19
CA ASP A 65 12.61 -9.65 -13.03
C ASP A 65 13.31 -8.32 -13.33
N ALA A 66 13.95 -8.23 -14.50
CA ALA A 66 14.63 -7.03 -14.97
C ALA A 66 13.65 -6.00 -15.53
N PHE A 67 13.76 -4.76 -15.07
CA PHE A 67 12.91 -3.67 -15.50
C PHE A 67 13.40 -3.07 -16.82
N PRO A 68 12.50 -2.73 -17.76
CA PRO A 68 12.87 -1.97 -18.97
C PRO A 68 13.52 -0.63 -18.65
N LYS A 69 13.09 0.00 -17.54
CA LYS A 69 13.64 1.23 -16.99
C LYS A 69 13.93 1.02 -15.51
N PRO A 70 15.10 1.44 -15.00
CA PRO A 70 15.42 1.35 -13.59
C PRO A 70 14.34 2.04 -12.73
N ARG A 71 14.09 1.48 -11.54
CA ARG A 71 13.03 1.94 -10.65
C ARG A 71 13.62 2.58 -9.40
N VAL A 72 12.94 3.60 -8.89
CA VAL A 72 13.28 4.23 -7.61
C VAL A 72 12.76 3.35 -6.48
N CYS A 73 13.62 3.12 -5.51
CA CYS A 73 13.34 2.32 -4.34
C CYS A 73 13.68 3.11 -3.07
N MET A 74 12.81 3.05 -2.07
CA MET A 74 13.05 3.72 -0.79
C MET A 74 14.00 2.87 0.05
N LYS A 75 14.97 3.50 0.72
CA LYS A 75 15.81 2.85 1.74
C LYS A 75 15.11 2.92 3.09
N SER A 76 15.29 1.89 3.91
CA SER A 76 14.79 1.87 5.29
C SER A 76 15.36 3.06 6.07
N GLY A 77 14.50 3.76 6.82
CA GLY A 77 14.88 4.98 7.54
C GLY A 77 14.59 6.28 6.78
N ALA A 78 14.24 6.21 5.49
CA ALA A 78 13.74 7.36 4.74
C ALA A 78 12.49 7.96 5.42
N LEU A 79 12.45 9.28 5.61
CA LEU A 79 11.33 9.99 6.26
C LEU A 79 11.10 9.56 7.72
N ALA A 80 12.12 9.07 8.41
CA ALA A 80 12.04 8.83 9.84
C ALA A 80 11.86 10.16 10.61
N PRO A 81 11.23 10.14 11.80
CA PRO A 81 11.16 11.32 12.65
C PRO A 81 12.53 11.97 12.87
N GLY A 82 12.64 13.25 12.52
CA GLY A 82 13.86 14.05 12.61
C GLY A 82 14.76 14.05 11.36
N THR A 83 14.43 13.32 10.30
CA THR A 83 15.15 13.39 9.02
C THR A 83 14.60 14.50 8.12
N ASP A 84 15.41 14.96 7.18
CA ASP A 84 14.96 15.90 6.16
C ASP A 84 13.95 15.21 5.23
N VAL A 85 12.93 15.94 4.78
CA VAL A 85 11.86 15.43 3.91
C VAL A 85 12.36 15.18 2.49
N VAL A 86 13.34 15.99 2.05
CA VAL A 86 14.03 15.83 0.76
C VAL A 86 15.44 15.35 1.04
N ASP A 87 15.64 14.04 0.96
CA ASP A 87 16.95 13.41 1.10
C ASP A 87 17.19 12.46 -0.07
N GLU A 88 18.02 12.85 -1.03
CA GLU A 88 18.40 11.99 -2.17
C GLU A 88 19.09 10.71 -1.70
N ALA A 89 19.76 10.74 -0.53
CA ALA A 89 20.37 9.56 0.06
C ALA A 89 19.32 8.55 0.58
N ALA A 90 18.05 8.95 0.70
CA ALA A 90 16.94 8.11 1.13
C ALA A 90 16.42 7.16 0.03
N CYS A 91 16.85 7.36 -1.22
CA CYS A 91 16.46 6.53 -2.36
C CYS A 91 17.63 5.70 -2.91
N ALA A 92 17.31 4.61 -3.57
CA ALA A 92 18.20 3.80 -4.39
C ALA A 92 17.56 3.57 -5.76
N ILE A 93 18.38 3.38 -6.79
CA ILE A 93 17.91 2.91 -8.09
C ILE A 93 18.14 1.39 -8.14
N VAL A 94 17.14 0.65 -8.61
CA VAL A 94 17.19 -0.79 -8.78
C VAL A 94 16.81 -1.16 -10.22
N ASP A 95 17.46 -2.19 -10.75
CA ASP A 95 17.22 -2.67 -12.12
C ASP A 95 16.32 -3.91 -12.15
N SER A 96 16.07 -4.52 -10.99
CA SER A 96 15.25 -5.72 -10.88
C SER A 96 14.57 -5.88 -9.52
N PHE A 97 13.57 -6.77 -9.45
CA PHE A 97 13.01 -7.19 -8.15
C PHE A 97 14.07 -7.90 -7.29
N SER A 98 14.93 -8.70 -7.92
CA SER A 98 16.01 -9.40 -7.25
C SER A 98 16.97 -8.46 -6.50
N ASP A 99 17.22 -7.24 -6.99
CA ASP A 99 18.09 -6.28 -6.29
C ASP A 99 17.51 -5.87 -4.93
N VAL A 100 16.19 -5.70 -4.87
CA VAL A 100 15.46 -5.42 -3.63
C VAL A 100 15.55 -6.60 -2.67
N VAL A 101 15.28 -7.82 -3.16
CA VAL A 101 15.33 -9.04 -2.35
C VAL A 101 16.72 -9.29 -1.77
N ARG A 102 17.78 -9.07 -2.56
CA ARG A 102 19.18 -9.25 -2.13
C ARG A 102 19.60 -8.22 -1.07
N SER A 103 19.08 -6.99 -1.11
CA SER A 103 19.42 -5.97 -0.11
C SER A 103 19.11 -6.40 1.34
N GLY A 104 18.02 -7.17 1.53
CA GLY A 104 17.63 -7.71 2.83
C GLY A 104 18.56 -8.79 3.36
N ALA A 105 19.22 -9.55 2.47
CA ALA A 105 20.21 -10.55 2.87
C ALA A 105 21.48 -9.92 3.46
N SER A 106 21.83 -8.70 3.02
CA SER A 106 22.97 -7.92 3.53
C SER A 106 22.64 -6.99 4.71
N ALA A 107 21.37 -6.59 4.89
CA ALA A 107 20.95 -5.70 5.98
C ALA A 107 20.90 -6.38 7.36
N GLY A 108 20.81 -7.71 7.40
CA GLY A 108 20.73 -8.52 8.63
C GLY A 108 21.96 -8.49 9.54
N ALA A 109 23.08 -7.91 9.08
CA ALA A 109 24.36 -7.89 9.81
C ALA A 109 24.53 -6.68 10.77
N GLY A 110 23.55 -5.79 10.91
CA GLY A 110 23.67 -4.67 11.84
C GLY A 110 22.83 -3.45 11.51
N ALA A 111 21.57 -3.64 11.10
CA ALA A 111 20.61 -2.54 11.05
C ALA A 111 20.33 -2.05 12.48
N ASP A 112 21.20 -1.17 12.97
CA ASP A 112 20.84 -0.23 14.01
C ASP A 112 19.60 0.51 13.50
N MET A 113 18.43 0.20 14.08
CA MET A 113 17.13 0.80 13.77
C MET A 113 17.09 2.29 14.20
N GLY A 114 18.17 3.02 13.97
CA GLY A 114 18.45 4.21 14.75
C GLY A 114 19.67 5.06 14.41
N ALA A 115 20.69 4.59 13.69
CA ALA A 115 21.86 5.43 13.40
C ALA A 115 21.72 6.20 12.09
N ASN A 116 20.80 7.17 12.04
CA ASN A 116 21.11 8.40 11.33
C ASN A 116 21.46 9.43 12.40
N ALA A 117 22.72 9.37 12.86
CA ALA A 117 23.26 10.34 13.79
C ALA A 117 23.34 11.68 13.07
N GLY A 118 22.54 12.65 13.53
CA GLY A 118 22.80 14.04 13.22
C GLY A 118 24.19 14.42 13.72
N ALA A 119 25.09 14.70 12.80
CA ALA A 119 26.26 15.54 13.02
C ALA A 119 26.09 16.68 12.00
N GLY A 120 25.71 17.89 12.41
CA GLY A 120 26.61 18.74 13.19
C GLY A 120 27.65 19.29 12.22
N HIS A 121 27.24 20.24 11.38
CA HIS A 121 28.15 20.97 10.50
C HIS A 121 28.88 22.01 11.34
N ASP A 122 30.11 21.69 11.74
CA ASP A 122 31.11 22.67 12.18
C ASP A 122 32.52 22.06 12.01
N GLY A 123 33.39 22.79 11.31
CA GLY A 123 34.84 22.66 11.49
C GLY A 123 35.62 21.86 10.44
N SER A 124 36.29 22.61 9.57
CA SER A 124 37.49 22.26 8.81
C SER A 124 38.47 21.29 9.49
N GLY A 125 38.94 20.29 8.75
CA GLY A 125 40.12 19.50 9.13
C GLY A 125 40.41 18.37 8.14
N GLY A 126 41.40 18.58 7.26
CA GLY A 126 41.92 17.52 6.41
C GLY A 126 42.67 16.47 7.23
N GLY A 127 42.36 15.20 6.98
CA GLY A 127 43.04 14.06 7.58
C GLY A 127 42.71 12.81 6.78
N SER A 128 43.69 12.34 6.03
CA SER A 128 43.73 11.00 5.45
C SER A 128 43.83 9.98 6.59
N ASP A 129 42.93 9.02 6.65
CA ASP A 129 43.18 7.81 7.42
C ASP A 129 42.55 6.59 6.72
N GLY A 130 43.43 5.64 6.41
CA GLY A 130 43.04 4.26 6.14
C GLY A 130 42.86 3.54 7.46
N GLY A 131 41.72 2.87 7.64
CA GLY A 131 41.45 2.04 8.81
C GLY A 131 40.18 1.22 8.60
N ASP A 132 40.31 -0.10 8.79
CA ASP A 132 39.27 -1.14 8.88
C ASP A 132 37.83 -0.73 8.53
N GLY A 133 37.50 -0.86 7.25
CA GLY A 133 36.14 -0.70 6.75
C GLY A 133 35.27 -1.89 7.16
N ALA A 134 34.77 -1.91 8.39
CA ALA A 134 33.58 -2.68 8.73
C ALA A 134 32.46 -2.17 7.82
N GLN A 135 32.23 -2.87 6.71
CA GLN A 135 31.32 -2.43 5.65
C GLN A 135 29.92 -2.32 6.25
N ARG A 136 29.43 -1.08 6.37
CA ARG A 136 28.12 -0.78 6.92
C ARG A 136 27.09 -1.63 6.16
N PRO A 137 26.21 -2.38 6.84
CA PRO A 137 25.26 -3.26 6.17
C PRO A 137 24.42 -2.44 5.20
N ALA A 138 24.24 -2.97 3.98
CA ALA A 138 23.47 -2.28 2.96
C ALA A 138 22.04 -2.02 3.48
N PRO A 139 21.44 -0.86 3.16
CA PRO A 139 20.11 -0.52 3.66
C PRO A 139 19.06 -1.50 3.08
N ALA A 140 18.08 -1.89 3.91
CA ALA A 140 16.93 -2.64 3.44
C ALA A 140 16.11 -1.78 2.47
N LEU A 141 15.78 -2.33 1.31
CA LEU A 141 15.09 -1.63 0.23
C LEU A 141 13.57 -1.94 0.21
N ASN A 142 12.77 -0.94 -0.16
CA ASN A 142 11.33 -1.03 -0.35
C ASN A 142 10.91 -0.41 -1.68
N LEU A 143 10.53 -1.25 -2.64
CA LEU A 143 10.07 -0.86 -3.97
C LEU A 143 8.55 -0.90 -4.02
N GLN A 144 7.94 0.15 -4.58
CA GLN A 144 6.53 0.19 -4.96
C GLN A 144 6.47 0.52 -6.45
N MET A 145 5.93 -0.40 -7.24
CA MET A 145 5.82 -0.26 -8.68
C MET A 145 4.34 -0.20 -9.06
N PHE A 146 3.91 0.95 -9.58
CA PHE A 146 2.56 1.14 -10.09
C PHE A 146 2.41 0.51 -11.48
N HIS A 147 1.22 -0.02 -11.76
CA HIS A 147 0.86 -0.64 -13.04
C HIS A 147 -0.01 0.33 -13.85
N ARG A 148 0.60 1.39 -14.39
CA ARG A 148 -0.09 2.39 -15.23
C ARG A 148 0.10 2.06 -16.71
N ALA A 149 -0.88 2.41 -17.55
CA ALA A 149 -0.81 2.16 -19.00
C ALA A 149 0.39 2.87 -19.66
N GLU A 150 0.80 4.00 -19.10
CA GLU A 150 1.91 4.83 -19.56
C GLU A 150 3.28 4.35 -19.04
N ASP A 151 3.27 3.53 -17.97
CA ASP A 151 4.47 2.99 -17.38
C ASP A 151 4.95 1.80 -18.19
N ASP A 152 6.21 1.85 -18.62
CA ASP A 152 6.91 0.72 -19.25
C ASP A 152 7.26 -0.32 -18.19
N THR A 153 6.23 -1.02 -17.70
CA THR A 153 6.33 -2.15 -16.77
C THR A 153 6.73 -3.45 -17.50
N GLY A 154 6.94 -3.39 -18.82
CA GLY A 154 7.35 -4.51 -19.63
C GLY A 154 6.38 -5.69 -19.53
N ASN A 155 6.92 -6.86 -19.19
CA ASN A 155 6.15 -8.11 -19.05
C ASN A 155 5.81 -8.45 -17.59
N VAL A 156 5.96 -7.52 -16.64
CA VAL A 156 5.68 -7.81 -15.24
C VAL A 156 4.20 -8.15 -15.05
N PRO A 157 3.86 -9.26 -14.38
CA PRO A 157 2.48 -9.63 -14.12
C PRO A 157 1.73 -8.59 -13.27
N THR A 158 0.59 -8.11 -13.76
CA THR A 158 -0.32 -7.24 -13.00
C THR A 158 -1.22 -8.05 -12.07
N LEU A 159 -0.60 -8.73 -11.09
CA LEU A 159 -1.31 -9.51 -10.07
C LEU A 159 -2.41 -8.72 -9.32
N PRO A 160 -2.26 -7.42 -9.00
CA PRO A 160 -3.33 -6.71 -8.29
C PRO A 160 -4.65 -6.64 -9.06
N ALA A 161 -4.64 -6.80 -10.39
CA ALA A 161 -5.86 -6.81 -11.21
C ALA A 161 -6.75 -8.05 -10.98
N LEU A 162 -6.19 -9.07 -10.32
CA LEU A 162 -6.89 -10.29 -9.91
C LEU A 162 -7.51 -10.18 -8.50
N LEU A 163 -7.35 -9.04 -7.82
CA LEU A 163 -7.98 -8.83 -6.52
C LEU A 163 -9.49 -8.65 -6.68
N ARG A 164 -10.26 -9.38 -5.85
CA ARG A 164 -11.72 -9.22 -5.80
C ARG A 164 -12.07 -8.16 -4.78
N TRP A 165 -12.45 -6.98 -5.27
CA TRP A 165 -12.75 -5.84 -4.40
C TRP A 165 -13.82 -6.18 -3.35
N PRO A 166 -13.55 -5.98 -2.04
CA PRO A 166 -14.42 -6.50 -0.99
C PRO A 166 -15.76 -5.76 -0.86
N LEU A 167 -15.90 -4.57 -1.45
CA LEU A 167 -17.12 -3.77 -1.32
C LEU A 167 -17.92 -3.70 -2.63
N ALA A 168 -17.65 -4.60 -3.58
CA ALA A 168 -18.26 -4.54 -4.91
C ALA A 168 -19.79 -4.65 -4.84
N ARG A 169 -20.33 -5.58 -4.05
CA ARG A 169 -21.78 -5.80 -3.94
C ARG A 169 -22.48 -4.61 -3.27
N GLU A 170 -21.93 -4.12 -2.16
CA GLU A 170 -22.48 -3.03 -1.35
C GLU A 170 -22.49 -1.70 -2.10
N LEU A 171 -21.50 -1.47 -2.97
CA LEU A 171 -21.38 -0.23 -3.74
C LEU A 171 -22.01 -0.32 -5.14
N HIS A 172 -22.19 -1.52 -5.69
CA HIS A 172 -22.69 -1.68 -7.07
C HIS A 172 -24.09 -2.30 -7.15
N GLY A 173 -24.62 -2.81 -6.03
CA GLY A 173 -25.98 -3.37 -5.96
C GLY A 173 -26.19 -4.65 -6.77
N VAL A 174 -25.11 -5.25 -7.31
CA VAL A 174 -25.19 -6.48 -8.09
C VAL A 174 -24.79 -7.66 -7.19
N ASP A 175 -25.73 -8.55 -6.95
CA ASP A 175 -25.45 -9.89 -6.45
C ASP A 175 -24.49 -10.55 -7.44
N GLY A 176 -23.28 -10.90 -6.98
CA GLY A 176 -22.41 -11.83 -7.69
C GLY A 176 -23.07 -13.21 -7.76
N GLY A 177 -23.99 -13.36 -8.70
CA GLY A 177 -24.29 -14.65 -9.30
C GLY A 177 -23.13 -15.02 -10.22
N GLU A 178 -22.76 -16.30 -10.18
CA GLU A 178 -21.79 -16.99 -11.03
C GLU A 178 -21.66 -16.38 -12.43
N ASP A 179 -20.41 -16.20 -12.89
CA ASP A 179 -19.97 -16.05 -14.27
C ASP A 179 -21.10 -15.95 -15.32
N GLY A 180 -21.61 -14.73 -15.49
CA GLY A 180 -22.51 -14.36 -16.57
C GLY A 180 -21.72 -13.67 -17.67
N ASP A 181 -21.54 -14.40 -18.77
CA ASP A 181 -21.18 -13.93 -20.11
C ASP A 181 -21.91 -12.62 -20.49
N ASP A 182 -21.26 -11.48 -20.23
CA ASP A 182 -21.62 -10.21 -20.87
C ASP A 182 -20.64 -9.95 -22.02
N THR A 183 -20.84 -10.72 -23.09
CA THR A 183 -20.54 -10.28 -24.45
C THR A 183 -21.07 -8.85 -24.64
N LEU A 184 -20.15 -7.89 -24.75
CA LEU A 184 -20.43 -6.56 -25.24
C LEU A 184 -21.21 -6.66 -26.55
N HIS A 185 -22.49 -6.29 -26.52
CA HIS A 185 -23.23 -5.95 -27.72
C HIS A 185 -22.51 -4.79 -28.40
N SER A 186 -21.86 -5.14 -29.51
CA SER A 186 -21.48 -4.26 -30.61
C SER A 186 -22.66 -3.33 -30.95
N SER A 187 -22.63 -2.10 -30.45
CA SER A 187 -23.29 -0.98 -31.11
C SER A 187 -22.30 -0.37 -32.09
N SER A 188 -22.50 -0.73 -33.34
CA SER A 188 -21.90 -0.16 -34.54
C SER A 188 -21.83 1.37 -34.50
N VAL A 189 -20.62 1.90 -34.46
CA VAL A 189 -20.29 3.23 -35.00
C VAL A 189 -19.37 2.99 -36.19
N GLU A 190 -19.91 3.20 -37.38
CA GLU A 190 -19.17 3.18 -38.63
C GLU A 190 -18.15 4.35 -38.66
N GLY A 191 -16.93 4.07 -39.13
CA GLY A 191 -16.06 5.06 -39.77
C GLY A 191 -14.97 5.69 -38.89
N GLY A 192 -13.89 4.94 -38.65
CA GLY A 192 -12.62 5.52 -38.16
C GLY A 192 -11.49 4.51 -38.24
N ALA A 193 -10.44 4.82 -38.98
CA ALA A 193 -9.35 3.91 -39.34
C ALA A 193 -8.66 3.27 -38.12
N ALA A 194 -8.49 1.95 -38.16
CA ALA A 194 -7.81 1.16 -37.14
C ALA A 194 -6.31 1.52 -37.05
N PRO A 195 -5.75 1.77 -35.84
CA PRO A 195 -4.32 1.76 -35.65
C PRO A 195 -3.81 0.30 -35.69
N LYS A 196 -2.75 0.09 -36.46
CA LYS A 196 -2.09 -1.22 -36.62
C LYS A 196 -1.33 -1.58 -35.34
N GLY A 197 -1.57 -2.78 -34.80
CA GLY A 197 -0.52 -3.55 -34.12
C GLY A 197 -0.53 -3.65 -32.59
N GLY A 198 -1.67 -3.56 -31.91
CA GLY A 198 -1.77 -3.92 -30.48
C GLY A 198 -2.07 -5.41 -30.30
N ALA A 199 -1.27 -6.13 -29.51
CA ALA A 199 -1.63 -7.47 -29.04
C ALA A 199 -2.98 -7.39 -28.28
N PRO A 200 -3.86 -8.41 -28.38
CA PRO A 200 -5.15 -8.39 -27.69
C PRO A 200 -4.92 -8.24 -26.18
N ALA A 201 -5.65 -7.30 -25.56
CA ALA A 201 -5.66 -7.08 -24.12
C ALA A 201 -5.96 -8.42 -23.42
N ARG A 202 -5.14 -8.77 -22.42
CA ARG A 202 -5.25 -10.07 -21.74
C ARG A 202 -6.41 -10.02 -20.73
N PRO A 203 -7.16 -11.12 -20.52
CA PRO A 203 -8.43 -11.13 -19.76
C PRO A 203 -8.37 -10.53 -18.35
N TRP A 204 -7.22 -10.60 -17.69
CA TRP A 204 -7.00 -10.07 -16.34
C TRP A 204 -6.87 -8.54 -16.27
N GLN A 205 -7.01 -7.80 -17.37
CA GLN A 205 -6.95 -6.32 -17.37
C GLN A 205 -8.32 -5.64 -17.09
N GLN A 206 -9.43 -6.39 -16.99
CA GLN A 206 -10.77 -5.77 -17.10
C GLN A 206 -11.74 -5.96 -15.92
N LEU A 207 -11.51 -6.91 -15.01
CA LEU A 207 -12.47 -7.15 -13.92
C LEU A 207 -12.23 -6.26 -12.68
N GLY A 208 -10.97 -5.95 -12.35
CA GLY A 208 -10.62 -5.13 -11.17
C GLY A 208 -10.55 -3.60 -11.40
N THR A 209 -10.64 -3.14 -12.64
CA THR A 209 -10.37 -1.74 -13.03
C THR A 209 -11.62 -0.91 -13.34
N ARG A 210 -12.82 -1.51 -13.27
CA ARG A 210 -14.07 -0.82 -13.63
C ARG A 210 -14.45 0.21 -12.57
N SER A 211 -14.68 1.45 -12.98
CA SER A 211 -15.29 2.48 -12.13
C SER A 211 -16.82 2.42 -12.21
N THR A 212 -17.48 2.86 -11.15
CA THR A 212 -18.93 3.00 -11.02
C THR A 212 -19.25 4.31 -10.31
N ALA A 213 -20.54 4.69 -10.26
CA ALA A 213 -20.99 5.87 -9.54
C ALA A 213 -20.68 5.88 -8.02
N LEU A 214 -20.38 4.73 -7.41
CA LEU A 214 -20.08 4.61 -5.96
C LEU A 214 -18.70 3.97 -5.66
N SER A 215 -17.87 3.77 -6.68
CA SER A 215 -16.46 3.42 -6.49
C SER A 215 -15.69 3.69 -7.77
N ALA A 216 -14.66 4.52 -7.68
CA ALA A 216 -13.79 4.85 -8.79
C ALA A 216 -12.43 4.16 -8.61
N PHE A 217 -11.96 3.50 -9.66
CA PHE A 217 -10.61 2.94 -9.70
C PHE A 217 -9.57 4.07 -9.75
N CYS A 218 -8.51 3.94 -8.95
CA CYS A 218 -7.38 4.87 -8.94
C CYS A 218 -6.18 4.25 -9.63
N ASP A 219 -5.55 3.27 -8.97
CA ASP A 219 -4.42 2.54 -9.50
C ASP A 219 -4.23 1.18 -8.81
N MET A 220 -3.16 0.51 -9.23
CA MET A 220 -2.69 -0.76 -8.70
C MET A 220 -1.18 -0.72 -8.58
N ALA A 221 -0.64 -1.40 -7.57
CA ALA A 221 0.80 -1.52 -7.43
C ALA A 221 1.24 -2.90 -6.94
N THR A 222 2.47 -3.26 -7.31
CA THR A 222 3.21 -4.36 -6.69
C THR A 222 4.30 -3.77 -5.82
N ARG A 223 4.36 -4.17 -4.55
CA ARG A 223 5.46 -3.81 -3.66
C ARG A 223 6.34 -5.01 -3.35
N VAL A 224 7.64 -4.82 -3.43
CA VAL A 224 8.65 -5.78 -2.98
C VAL A 224 9.48 -5.09 -1.90
N SER A 225 9.64 -5.76 -0.77
CA SER A 225 10.30 -5.16 0.39
C SER A 225 11.26 -6.15 1.02
N ALA A 226 12.46 -5.70 1.32
CA ALA A 226 13.42 -6.42 2.13
C ALA A 226 13.01 -6.43 3.61
N ALA A 227 13.31 -7.51 4.32
CA ALA A 227 13.19 -7.56 5.78
C ALA A 227 13.93 -6.38 6.44
N GLY A 228 13.31 -5.77 7.45
CA GLY A 228 13.83 -4.57 8.11
C GLY A 228 13.53 -3.26 7.40
N ALA A 229 12.89 -3.27 6.23
CA ALA A 229 12.41 -2.05 5.59
C ALA A 229 11.26 -1.43 6.38
N VAL A 230 11.36 -0.13 6.66
CA VAL A 230 10.33 0.67 7.33
C VAL A 230 9.86 1.77 6.39
N THR A 231 8.56 1.80 6.12
CA THR A 231 7.87 2.97 5.58
C THR A 231 7.31 3.75 6.76
N TRP A 232 7.84 4.95 7.00
CA TRP A 232 7.46 5.78 8.13
C TRP A 232 6.08 6.39 7.96
N TRP A 233 5.65 7.17 8.96
CA TRP A 233 4.33 7.81 8.98
C TRP A 233 4.03 8.51 7.65
N HIS A 234 3.04 8.00 6.93
CA HIS A 234 2.50 8.64 5.73
C HIS A 234 0.97 8.50 5.66
N LEU A 235 0.37 9.33 4.81
CA LEU A 235 -0.96 9.13 4.26
C LEU A 235 -0.81 8.51 2.88
N ASP A 236 -1.80 7.73 2.47
CA ASP A 236 -2.01 7.42 1.05
C ASP A 236 -2.61 8.66 0.33
N ASP A 237 -2.61 8.66 -1.00
CA ASP A 237 -2.80 9.86 -1.82
C ASP A 237 -4.28 10.10 -2.18
N GLY A 238 -4.88 11.22 -1.79
CA GLY A 238 -6.16 11.62 -2.40
C GLY A 238 -7.42 10.98 -1.80
N GLY A 239 -7.36 10.48 -0.56
CA GLY A 239 -8.55 10.02 0.17
C GLY A 239 -9.13 8.70 -0.37
N GLU A 240 -8.27 7.82 -0.87
CA GLU A 240 -8.62 6.52 -1.38
C GLU A 240 -8.70 5.45 -0.28
N VAL A 241 -9.47 4.39 -0.54
CA VAL A 241 -9.40 3.13 0.21
C VAL A 241 -8.34 2.26 -0.44
N THR A 242 -7.43 1.71 0.37
CA THR A 242 -6.39 0.79 -0.12
C THR A 242 -6.70 -0.65 0.26
N PHE A 243 -6.53 -1.55 -0.69
CA PHE A 243 -6.75 -2.98 -0.51
C PHE A 243 -5.48 -3.75 -0.82
N GLN A 244 -4.94 -4.44 0.19
CA GLN A 244 -3.56 -4.93 0.18
C GLN A 244 -3.49 -6.41 0.56
N VAL A 245 -2.67 -7.17 -0.16
CA VAL A 245 -2.48 -8.61 0.07
C VAL A 245 -1.00 -8.96 0.07
N GLY A 246 -0.53 -9.61 1.12
CA GLY A 246 0.78 -10.23 1.14
C GLY A 246 0.77 -11.47 0.23
N LEU A 247 1.68 -11.54 -0.74
CA LEU A 247 1.75 -12.72 -1.60
C LEU A 247 2.17 -13.95 -0.78
N PRO A 248 1.67 -15.14 -1.12
CA PRO A 248 2.04 -16.36 -0.40
C PRO A 248 3.55 -16.61 -0.54
N LEU A 249 4.16 -17.17 0.52
CA LEU A 249 5.59 -17.44 0.61
C LEU A 249 5.85 -18.88 1.07
N SER A 250 6.95 -19.45 0.57
CA SER A 250 7.27 -20.85 0.81
C SER A 250 7.71 -21.06 2.25
N PRO A 251 7.22 -22.11 2.97
CA PRO A 251 7.69 -22.49 4.30
C PRO A 251 9.21 -22.55 4.42
N LYS A 252 9.89 -23.02 3.37
CA LYS A 252 11.36 -23.12 3.29
C LYS A 252 12.07 -21.77 3.49
N ARG A 253 11.40 -20.64 3.21
CA ARG A 253 11.93 -19.28 3.47
C ARG A 253 12.01 -18.96 4.95
N PHE A 254 11.23 -19.64 5.77
CA PHE A 254 11.13 -19.46 7.21
C PHE A 254 11.86 -20.57 8.00
N GLU A 255 12.22 -21.67 7.34
CA GLU A 255 13.01 -22.76 7.92
C GLU A 255 14.51 -22.43 8.05
N ARG A 256 15.02 -21.50 7.23
CA ARG A 256 16.42 -21.06 7.32
C ARG A 256 16.54 -19.96 8.37
N PRO A 257 17.65 -19.91 9.13
CA PRO A 257 17.98 -18.73 9.87
C PRO A 257 17.98 -17.53 8.90
N ASN A 258 17.13 -16.54 9.12
CA ASN A 258 17.53 -15.19 8.72
C ASN A 258 18.90 -15.00 9.35
N VAL A 259 19.91 -14.69 8.55
CA VAL A 259 21.31 -14.52 9.00
C VAL A 259 21.33 -13.39 10.03
N LEU A 260 21.16 -13.80 11.29
CA LEU A 260 21.08 -13.03 12.51
C LEU A 260 21.73 -13.95 13.53
N GLY A 261 23.06 -13.94 13.59
CA GLY A 261 23.76 -14.73 14.59
C GLY A 261 25.19 -15.18 14.31
N ASP A 262 26.03 -14.42 13.60
CA ASP A 262 27.50 -14.67 13.63
C ASP A 262 28.26 -13.66 14.50
N ALA A 263 27.57 -12.85 15.31
CA ALA A 263 28.19 -11.97 16.30
C ALA A 263 27.88 -12.34 17.76
N ALA A 264 27.18 -13.46 18.00
CA ALA A 264 27.06 -14.05 19.34
C ALA A 264 27.95 -15.29 19.36
N GLY A 265 28.98 -15.25 20.20
CA GLY A 265 30.05 -16.25 20.26
C GLY A 265 29.58 -17.71 20.25
N GLU A 266 30.49 -18.56 19.79
CA GLU A 266 30.42 -20.02 19.79
C GLU A 266 29.51 -20.58 20.91
N GLY A 267 28.25 -20.89 20.56
CA GLY A 267 27.27 -21.39 21.53
C GLY A 267 25.78 -21.10 21.25
N ALA A 268 25.43 -20.18 20.34
CA ALA A 268 24.03 -19.91 19.99
C ALA A 268 23.51 -20.86 18.89
N GLY A 269 22.39 -21.53 19.15
CA GLY A 269 21.82 -22.56 18.27
C GLY A 269 21.46 -22.08 16.86
N THR A 270 21.44 -23.04 15.94
CA THR A 270 21.23 -22.96 14.48
C THR A 270 19.86 -22.45 14.01
N HIS A 271 19.18 -21.60 14.77
CA HIS A 271 17.85 -21.10 14.44
C HIS A 271 17.86 -19.58 14.40
N GLY A 272 17.51 -18.99 13.24
CA GLY A 272 17.33 -17.55 13.13
C GLY A 272 16.17 -17.05 14.01
N PRO A 273 15.90 -15.73 14.01
CA PRO A 273 14.82 -15.17 14.81
C PRO A 273 13.49 -15.89 14.51
N PRO A 274 12.68 -16.14 15.56
CA PRO A 274 11.40 -16.82 15.38
C PRO A 274 10.50 -16.02 14.43
N VAL A 275 9.85 -16.74 13.50
CA VAL A 275 8.86 -16.14 12.60
C VAL A 275 7.59 -15.83 13.38
N LEU A 276 7.18 -14.57 13.36
CA LEU A 276 5.88 -14.17 13.92
C LEU A 276 4.77 -14.77 13.07
N LEU A 277 3.91 -15.58 13.68
CA LEU A 277 2.70 -16.09 13.06
C LEU A 277 1.53 -15.19 13.39
N GLY A 278 0.69 -14.91 12.39
CA GLY A 278 -0.52 -14.14 12.57
C GLY A 278 -1.71 -15.02 13.02
N PRO A 279 -2.91 -14.42 13.11
CA PRO A 279 -4.12 -15.13 13.53
C PRO A 279 -4.52 -16.29 12.61
N GLY A 280 -4.13 -16.25 11.33
CA GLY A 280 -4.33 -17.34 10.38
C GLY A 280 -3.29 -18.46 10.48
N GLY A 281 -2.33 -18.35 11.41
CA GLY A 281 -1.22 -19.29 11.56
C GLY A 281 -0.17 -19.16 10.45
N LYS A 282 -0.22 -18.10 9.64
CA LYS A 282 0.70 -17.85 8.53
C LYS A 282 1.79 -16.86 8.95
N PRO A 283 2.97 -16.88 8.32
CA PRO A 283 4.03 -15.91 8.58
C PRO A 283 3.58 -14.47 8.34
N VAL A 284 3.77 -13.60 9.32
CA VAL A 284 3.55 -12.16 9.16
C VAL A 284 4.69 -11.56 8.37
N VAL A 285 4.37 -10.97 7.21
CA VAL A 285 5.35 -10.31 6.34
C VAL A 285 5.45 -8.82 6.61
N LYS A 286 4.33 -8.18 6.95
CA LYS A 286 4.28 -6.75 7.27
C LYS A 286 3.44 -6.49 8.51
N LEU A 287 3.92 -5.59 9.35
CA LEU A 287 3.20 -5.01 10.48
C LEU A 287 2.78 -3.59 10.10
N PHE A 288 1.49 -3.33 10.06
CA PHE A 288 0.97 -1.97 9.89
C PHE A 288 0.59 -1.41 11.26
N ILE A 289 1.00 -0.18 11.51
CA ILE A 289 0.69 0.57 12.73
C ILE A 289 -0.08 1.81 12.30
N PHE A 290 -1.39 1.80 12.53
CA PHE A 290 -2.28 2.90 12.22
C PHE A 290 -2.49 3.79 13.44
N ALA A 291 -2.42 5.10 13.22
CA ALA A 291 -2.86 6.09 14.18
C ALA A 291 -4.38 6.24 14.15
N ARG A 292 -4.98 6.60 15.29
CA ARG A 292 -6.36 7.07 15.32
C ARG A 292 -6.39 8.56 15.00
N LEU A 293 -7.51 9.04 14.47
CA LEU A 293 -7.70 10.46 14.13
C LEU A 293 -7.34 11.40 15.29
N GLU A 294 -7.71 11.05 16.53
CA GLU A 294 -7.39 11.85 17.72
C GLU A 294 -5.88 11.94 18.04
N ASP A 295 -5.10 11.01 17.51
CA ASP A 295 -3.65 10.91 17.71
C ASP A 295 -2.84 11.51 16.54
N TYR A 296 -3.49 12.02 15.49
CA TYR A 296 -2.80 12.54 14.29
C TYR A 296 -1.86 13.69 14.59
N GLY A 297 -2.24 14.59 15.50
CA GLY A 297 -1.37 15.70 15.93
C GLY A 297 -0.03 15.26 16.54
N LEU A 298 0.16 13.97 16.82
CA LEU A 298 1.43 13.40 17.30
C LEU A 298 2.29 12.80 16.18
N VAL A 299 1.74 12.55 14.99
CA VAL A 299 2.38 11.73 13.94
C VAL A 299 2.27 12.27 12.52
N THR A 300 1.56 13.38 12.30
CA THR A 300 1.40 14.02 10.99
C THR A 300 2.55 14.93 10.63
N GLN A 301 2.73 15.19 9.33
CA GLN A 301 3.44 16.37 8.84
C GLN A 301 2.68 17.62 9.27
N ASP A 302 3.09 18.22 10.37
CA ASP A 302 2.52 19.43 10.94
C ASP A 302 3.12 20.70 10.33
N ALA A 303 2.64 21.87 10.77
CA ALA A 303 3.17 23.16 10.35
C ALA A 303 4.69 23.30 10.56
N GLU A 304 5.25 22.60 11.54
CA GLU A 304 6.69 22.59 11.79
C GLU A 304 7.44 21.77 10.74
N THR A 305 6.87 20.66 10.29
CA THR A 305 7.42 19.87 9.19
C THR A 305 7.53 20.69 7.91
N TYR A 306 6.48 21.46 7.56
CA TYR A 306 6.54 22.36 6.38
C TYR A 306 7.53 23.50 6.56
N ARG A 307 7.64 24.07 7.77
CA ARG A 307 8.57 25.19 8.04
C ARG A 307 10.03 24.74 8.01
N SER A 308 10.33 23.60 8.62
CA SER A 308 11.71 23.13 8.85
C SER A 308 12.21 22.19 7.75
N ALA A 309 11.32 21.70 6.88
CA ALA A 309 11.57 20.60 5.96
C ALA A 309 12.09 19.33 6.66
N ARG A 310 11.81 19.18 7.96
CA ARG A 310 12.16 18.01 8.77
C ARG A 310 10.92 17.32 9.29
N PHE A 311 10.89 16.01 9.20
CA PHE A 311 9.73 15.24 9.62
C PHE A 311 9.54 15.30 11.14
N ALA A 312 8.57 16.09 11.62
CA ALA A 312 8.30 16.30 13.03
C ALA A 312 7.18 15.36 13.51
N ALA A 313 7.56 14.21 14.06
CA ALA A 313 6.60 13.22 14.55
C ALA A 313 7.11 12.47 15.79
N VAL A 314 6.19 11.87 16.54
CA VAL A 314 6.54 10.92 17.60
C VAL A 314 7.16 9.68 16.99
N HIS A 315 8.36 9.33 17.47
CA HIS A 315 9.03 8.09 17.12
C HIS A 315 8.50 6.93 18.00
N PRO A 316 7.64 6.02 17.48
CA PRO A 316 6.94 5.04 18.29
C PRO A 316 7.87 4.05 19.02
N PHE A 317 9.09 3.83 18.50
CA PHE A 317 10.06 2.89 19.11
C PHE A 317 11.07 3.54 20.06
N ARG A 318 11.14 4.88 20.12
CA ARG A 318 12.14 5.62 20.90
C ARG A 318 11.51 6.53 21.95
N ALA A 319 10.34 7.07 21.65
CA ALA A 319 9.61 7.90 22.59
C ALA A 319 9.22 7.07 23.82
N ARG A 320 9.59 7.56 25.00
CA ARG A 320 9.20 6.96 26.29
C ARG A 320 7.76 7.36 26.64
N LEU A 321 6.81 6.92 25.81
CA LEU A 321 5.40 7.30 25.92
C LEU A 321 4.75 6.75 27.21
N GLN A 322 5.32 5.71 27.83
CA GLN A 322 4.86 5.18 29.09
C GLN A 322 4.90 6.20 30.25
N ASP A 323 5.80 7.17 30.16
CA ASP A 323 5.98 8.21 31.18
C ASP A 323 5.17 9.48 30.84
N ALA A 324 4.64 9.58 29.62
CA ALA A 324 3.87 10.73 29.17
C ALA A 324 2.48 10.78 29.87
N PRO A 325 1.87 11.97 30.01
CA PRO A 325 0.47 12.11 30.44
C PRO A 325 -0.45 11.27 29.55
N ARG A 326 -1.56 10.73 30.10
CA ARG A 326 -2.47 9.87 29.33
C ARG A 326 -2.93 10.46 28.00
N ARG A 327 -3.19 11.77 27.94
CA ARG A 327 -3.57 12.49 26.71
C ARG A 327 -2.49 12.52 25.61
N CYS A 328 -1.25 12.19 25.97
CA CYS A 328 -0.10 12.12 25.07
C CYS A 328 0.33 10.67 24.82
N ARG A 329 -0.48 9.69 25.26
CA ARG A 329 -0.26 8.27 25.00
C ARG A 329 -1.11 7.88 23.80
N PRO A 330 -0.53 7.86 22.61
CA PRO A 330 -1.29 7.48 21.44
C PRO A 330 -1.72 6.03 21.53
N HIS A 331 -2.84 5.73 20.88
CA HIS A 331 -3.30 4.36 20.75
C HIS A 331 -3.22 3.92 19.31
N TRP A 332 -2.45 2.85 19.11
CA TRP A 332 -2.18 2.29 17.81
C TRP A 332 -3.08 1.11 17.50
N THR A 333 -3.65 1.11 16.29
CA THR A 333 -4.30 -0.07 15.71
C THR A 333 -3.26 -0.83 14.89
N ILE A 334 -3.12 -2.12 15.17
CA ILE A 334 -2.09 -2.98 14.60
C ILE A 334 -2.74 -3.96 13.63
N VAL A 335 -2.24 -4.02 12.39
CA VAL A 335 -2.60 -5.07 11.43
C VAL A 335 -1.38 -5.96 11.17
N LEU A 336 -1.60 -7.27 11.21
CA LEU A 336 -0.63 -8.27 10.83
C LEU A 336 -0.97 -8.75 9.41
N LEU A 337 -0.21 -8.31 8.42
CA LEU A 337 -0.37 -8.80 7.05
C LEU A 337 0.42 -10.10 6.89
N GLU A 338 -0.30 -11.21 6.73
CA GLU A 338 0.24 -12.55 6.58
C GLU A 338 0.56 -12.87 5.11
N ALA A 339 1.61 -13.68 4.86
CA ALA A 339 1.93 -14.19 3.53
C ALA A 339 0.82 -15.10 3.01
N GLY A 340 0.10 -14.68 1.98
CA GLY A 340 -1.06 -15.40 1.43
C GLY A 340 -2.20 -15.53 2.43
N GLY A 341 -2.25 -14.66 3.44
CA GLY A 341 -3.31 -14.63 4.44
C GLY A 341 -4.40 -13.61 4.10
N ARG A 342 -5.10 -13.18 5.14
CA ARG A 342 -6.22 -12.24 5.02
C ARG A 342 -5.76 -10.89 4.43
N PRO A 343 -6.41 -10.41 3.36
CA PRO A 343 -6.20 -9.07 2.83
C PRO A 343 -6.52 -7.98 3.86
N LEU A 344 -5.80 -6.87 3.78
CA LEU A 344 -6.02 -5.64 4.55
C LEU A 344 -6.82 -4.64 3.72
N LEU A 345 -7.89 -4.11 4.28
CA LEU A 345 -8.61 -2.94 3.78
C LEU A 345 -8.31 -1.74 4.68
N SER A 346 -7.62 -0.74 4.15
CA SER A 346 -7.30 0.50 4.85
C SER A 346 -8.27 1.61 4.42
N PRO A 347 -8.89 2.34 5.37
CA PRO A 347 -9.74 3.48 5.05
C PRO A 347 -8.93 4.65 4.49
N PRO A 348 -9.60 5.66 3.93
CA PRO A 348 -8.96 6.89 3.50
C PRO A 348 -8.28 7.63 4.64
N ASN A 349 -7.21 8.35 4.31
CA ASN A 349 -6.52 9.27 5.19
C ASN A 349 -6.13 8.67 6.56
N VAL A 350 -5.90 7.34 6.64
CA VAL A 350 -5.42 6.72 7.88
C VAL A 350 -3.90 6.70 7.93
N GLN A 351 -3.35 7.57 8.78
CA GLN A 351 -1.90 7.70 8.95
C GLN A 351 -1.29 6.40 9.48
N HIS A 352 -0.25 5.89 8.82
CA HIS A 352 0.34 4.61 9.21
C HIS A 352 1.84 4.46 8.97
N ILE A 353 2.44 3.53 9.72
CA ILE A 353 3.78 2.98 9.50
C ILE A 353 3.65 1.55 9.00
N VAL A 354 4.54 1.14 8.11
CA VAL A 354 4.67 -0.25 7.66
C VAL A 354 6.07 -0.77 8.00
N LEU A 355 6.14 -1.83 8.79
CA LEU A 355 7.38 -2.56 9.06
C LEU A 355 7.39 -3.88 8.30
N THR A 356 8.42 -4.10 7.50
CA THR A 356 8.61 -5.37 6.79
C THR A 356 9.37 -6.34 7.69
N LEU A 357 8.67 -7.35 8.21
CA LEU A 357 9.24 -8.34 9.13
C LEU A 357 9.99 -9.45 8.40
N GLN A 358 9.58 -9.75 7.17
CA GLN A 358 10.17 -10.77 6.31
C GLN A 358 10.28 -10.22 4.90
N THR A 359 11.34 -10.56 4.17
CA THR A 359 11.44 -10.18 2.76
C THR A 359 10.24 -10.75 2.02
N CYS A 360 9.47 -9.89 1.38
CA CYS A 360 8.14 -10.24 0.89
C CYS A 360 7.76 -9.44 -0.35
N ALA A 361 6.68 -9.88 -0.98
CA ALA A 361 5.94 -9.09 -1.93
C ALA A 361 4.50 -8.91 -1.44
N MET A 362 3.91 -7.76 -1.77
CA MET A 362 2.48 -7.52 -1.62
C MET A 362 1.94 -6.87 -2.89
N VAL A 363 0.64 -7.02 -3.12
CA VAL A 363 -0.08 -6.34 -4.19
C VAL A 363 -1.12 -5.43 -3.57
N GLU A 364 -1.39 -4.31 -4.23
CA GLU A 364 -2.37 -3.33 -3.77
C GLU A 364 -3.26 -2.84 -4.90
N MET A 365 -4.53 -2.58 -4.57
CA MET A 365 -5.52 -1.90 -5.40
C MET A 365 -6.07 -0.71 -4.63
N ARG A 366 -6.23 0.43 -5.31
CA ARG A 366 -6.69 1.69 -4.73
C ARG A 366 -7.97 2.16 -5.39
N ARG A 367 -8.95 2.59 -4.58
CA ARG A 367 -10.22 3.13 -5.10
C ARG A 367 -10.69 4.30 -4.26
N VAL A 368 -11.17 5.35 -4.90
CA VAL A 368 -11.92 6.42 -4.24
C VAL A 368 -13.37 5.97 -4.11
N LEU A 369 -13.94 6.15 -2.91
CA LEU A 369 -15.35 5.92 -2.68
C LEU A 369 -16.06 7.28 -2.63
N PRO A 370 -17.02 7.54 -3.53
CA PRO A 370 -17.87 8.73 -3.49
C PRO A 370 -18.58 8.95 -2.15
N LEU A 371 -18.89 7.87 -1.43
CA LEU A 371 -19.39 7.96 -0.06
C LEU A 371 -18.39 8.61 0.92
N LEU A 372 -17.11 8.68 0.58
CA LEU A 372 -16.05 9.24 1.42
C LEU A 372 -15.48 10.52 0.81
N LEU A 373 -16.24 11.28 0.02
CA LEU A 373 -15.74 12.50 -0.66
C LEU A 373 -15.27 13.61 0.28
N ASP A 374 -15.82 13.66 1.48
CA ASP A 374 -15.31 14.53 2.55
C ASP A 374 -13.87 14.20 2.94
N GLU A 375 -13.43 12.94 2.83
CA GLU A 375 -12.01 12.56 3.02
C GLU A 375 -11.14 13.07 1.86
N VAL A 376 -11.66 13.03 0.64
CA VAL A 376 -10.96 13.59 -0.53
C VAL A 376 -10.81 15.10 -0.36
N LEU A 377 -11.86 15.81 0.07
CA LEU A 377 -11.78 17.23 0.36
C LEU A 377 -10.80 17.54 1.49
N TYR A 378 -10.82 16.77 2.57
CA TYR A 378 -9.86 16.92 3.66
C TYR A 378 -8.41 16.79 3.15
N PHE A 379 -8.14 15.78 2.32
CA PHE A 379 -6.82 15.61 1.70
C PHE A 379 -6.44 16.82 0.86
N LEU A 380 -7.33 17.30 -0.01
CA LEU A 380 -7.09 18.45 -0.88
C LEU A 380 -6.82 19.74 -0.09
N GLU A 381 -7.58 19.98 0.99
CA GLU A 381 -7.36 21.12 1.88
C GLU A 381 -5.99 21.04 2.55
N ARG A 382 -5.53 19.83 2.94
CA ARG A 382 -4.21 19.63 3.53
C ARG A 382 -3.09 19.80 2.52
N ALA A 383 -3.27 19.26 1.31
CA ALA A 383 -2.35 19.34 0.20
C ALA A 383 -2.16 20.77 -0.34
N ALA A 384 -3.17 21.64 -0.20
CA ALA A 384 -3.08 23.04 -0.63
C ALA A 384 -2.00 23.85 0.12
N GLU A 385 -1.56 23.39 1.29
CA GLU A 385 -0.48 24.00 2.06
C GLU A 385 0.93 23.45 1.69
N TRP A 386 1.00 22.45 0.81
CA TRP A 386 2.27 21.81 0.45
C TRP A 386 3.06 22.67 -0.52
N ALA A 387 4.40 22.62 -0.42
CA ALA A 387 5.28 23.39 -1.29
C ALA A 387 5.17 22.95 -2.76
N GLU A 388 4.94 21.66 -2.99
CA GLU A 388 4.61 21.10 -4.29
C GLU A 388 3.27 20.37 -4.20
N PRO A 389 2.39 20.52 -5.21
CA PRO A 389 1.12 19.81 -5.23
C PRO A 389 1.37 18.29 -5.33
N PRO A 390 0.58 17.46 -4.63
CA PRO A 390 0.67 16.03 -4.78
C PRO A 390 0.27 15.57 -6.18
N ILE A 391 0.68 14.37 -6.55
CA ILE A 391 0.13 13.68 -7.70
C ILE A 391 -1.28 13.22 -7.34
N LEU A 392 -2.28 13.84 -7.96
CA LEU A 392 -3.69 13.50 -7.75
C LEU A 392 -4.16 12.49 -8.80
N TYR A 393 -5.10 11.64 -8.42
CA TYR A 393 -5.70 10.67 -9.35
C TYR A 393 -6.62 11.35 -10.36
N PRO A 394 -6.75 10.79 -11.58
CA PRO A 394 -7.71 11.26 -12.59
C PRO A 394 -9.16 11.33 -12.10
N VAL A 395 -9.57 10.48 -11.15
CA VAL A 395 -10.90 10.62 -10.54
C VAL A 395 -11.09 11.98 -9.88
N ILE A 396 -10.05 12.53 -9.24
CA ILE A 396 -10.10 13.82 -8.57
C ILE A 396 -9.96 14.96 -9.58
N THR A 397 -9.01 14.85 -10.50
CA THR A 397 -8.64 15.94 -11.43
C THR A 397 -9.49 15.99 -12.70
N GLU A 398 -10.22 14.92 -13.04
CA GLU A 398 -11.03 14.83 -14.25
C GLU A 398 -12.46 14.41 -13.92
N THR A 399 -12.68 13.27 -13.25
CA THR A 399 -14.05 12.73 -13.05
C THR A 399 -14.91 13.64 -12.17
N LEU A 400 -14.35 14.15 -11.07
CA LEU A 400 -15.05 15.12 -10.22
C LEU A 400 -15.22 16.50 -10.88
N GLN A 401 -14.54 16.76 -12.00
CA GLN A 401 -14.68 18.00 -12.77
C GLN A 401 -15.76 17.89 -13.87
N ASP A 402 -16.24 16.68 -14.14
CA ASP A 402 -17.24 16.39 -15.17
C ASP A 402 -18.65 16.49 -14.55
N GLU A 403 -19.47 17.41 -15.08
CA GLU A 403 -20.83 17.67 -14.59
C GLU A 403 -21.75 16.44 -14.74
N GLU A 404 -21.64 15.70 -15.84
CA GLU A 404 -22.50 14.55 -16.12
C GLU A 404 -22.16 13.40 -15.16
N ARG A 405 -20.87 13.13 -14.97
CA ARG A 405 -20.36 12.14 -14.02
C ARG A 405 -20.69 12.51 -12.58
N THR A 406 -20.51 13.77 -12.22
CA THR A 406 -20.87 14.26 -10.89
C THR A 406 -22.37 14.12 -10.63
N ALA A 407 -23.21 14.45 -11.62
CA ALA A 407 -24.65 14.25 -11.51
C ALA A 407 -25.03 12.76 -11.39
N GLU A 408 -24.32 11.85 -12.07
CA GLU A 408 -24.47 10.39 -11.91
C GLU A 408 -24.15 9.95 -10.48
N MET A 409 -23.04 10.42 -9.92
CA MET A 409 -22.63 10.16 -8.54
C MET A 409 -23.65 10.69 -7.53
N MET A 410 -24.15 11.91 -7.72
CA MET A 410 -25.20 12.49 -6.87
C MET A 410 -26.46 11.64 -6.88
N ARG A 411 -26.93 11.19 -8.05
CA ARG A 411 -28.11 10.30 -8.16
C ARG A 411 -27.90 9.00 -7.38
N ALA A 412 -26.72 8.39 -7.49
CA ALA A 412 -26.39 7.18 -6.76
C ALA A 412 -26.36 7.40 -5.24
N LEU A 413 -25.78 8.51 -4.77
CA LEU A 413 -25.75 8.87 -3.35
C LEU A 413 -27.16 9.14 -2.79
N VAL A 414 -28.03 9.82 -3.55
CA VAL A 414 -29.44 10.02 -3.16
C VAL A 414 -30.16 8.67 -3.05
N ALA A 415 -29.98 7.76 -4.00
CA ALA A 415 -30.57 6.43 -3.93
C ALA A 415 -30.12 5.66 -2.68
N VAL A 416 -28.84 5.78 -2.29
CA VAL A 416 -28.34 5.20 -1.03
C VAL A 416 -29.01 5.86 0.19
N LEU A 417 -29.13 7.19 0.20
CA LEU A 417 -29.74 7.95 1.29
C LEU A 417 -31.24 7.59 1.50
N GLU A 418 -31.96 7.35 0.41
CA GLU A 418 -33.39 7.03 0.41
C GLU A 418 -33.66 5.54 0.66
N GLY A 419 -32.82 4.66 0.10
CA GLY A 419 -33.05 3.21 0.11
C GLY A 419 -32.36 2.43 1.22
N SER A 420 -31.35 2.99 1.88
CA SER A 420 -30.61 2.25 2.93
C SER A 420 -31.33 2.29 4.28
N SER A 421 -31.36 1.16 4.98
CA SER A 421 -31.77 1.10 6.39
C SER A 421 -30.63 1.41 7.36
N MET A 422 -29.37 1.50 6.88
CA MET A 422 -28.20 1.80 7.72
C MET A 422 -28.08 3.30 7.96
N LEU A 423 -28.26 3.73 9.21
CA LEU A 423 -28.20 5.14 9.59
C LEU A 423 -26.86 5.80 9.23
N ASP A 424 -25.75 5.09 9.43
CA ASP A 424 -24.42 5.63 9.15
C ASP A 424 -24.17 5.80 7.65
N LEU A 425 -24.64 4.84 6.83
CA LEU A 425 -24.56 4.96 5.38
C LEU A 425 -25.38 6.14 4.85
N ARG A 426 -26.59 6.36 5.41
CA ARG A 426 -27.41 7.54 5.11
C ARG A 426 -26.71 8.83 5.53
N ARG A 427 -26.18 8.89 6.75
CA ARG A 427 -25.43 10.04 7.24
C ARG A 427 -24.24 10.34 6.33
N ARG A 428 -23.52 9.30 5.92
CA ARG A 428 -22.38 9.44 5.04
C ARG A 428 -22.77 9.92 3.63
N ALA A 429 -23.84 9.36 3.05
CA ALA A 429 -24.37 9.82 1.77
C ALA A 429 -24.75 11.32 1.83
N TYR A 430 -25.35 11.78 2.92
CA TYR A 430 -25.63 13.19 3.14
C TYR A 430 -24.35 14.04 3.19
N HIS A 431 -23.33 13.62 3.94
CA HIS A 431 -22.04 14.33 3.98
C HIS A 431 -21.36 14.37 2.61
N ALA A 432 -21.39 13.27 1.85
CA ALA A 432 -20.84 13.21 0.50
C ALA A 432 -21.57 14.16 -0.47
N LEU A 433 -22.90 14.25 -0.39
CA LEU A 433 -23.67 15.22 -1.18
C LEU A 433 -23.28 16.66 -0.83
N SER A 434 -23.18 16.99 0.47
CA SER A 434 -22.71 18.31 0.91
C SER A 434 -21.28 18.60 0.48
N ALA A 435 -20.41 17.59 0.44
CA ALA A 435 -19.03 17.70 -0.03
C ALA A 435 -18.98 18.04 -1.53
N LEU A 436 -19.79 17.35 -2.36
CA LEU A 436 -19.92 17.66 -3.79
C LEU A 436 -20.37 19.10 -4.02
N GLU A 437 -21.41 19.55 -3.32
CA GLU A 437 -21.90 20.92 -3.40
C GLU A 437 -20.82 21.94 -2.97
N ALA A 438 -20.13 21.66 -1.86
CA ALA A 438 -19.09 22.54 -1.35
C ALA A 438 -17.87 22.63 -2.26
N GLY A 439 -17.42 21.51 -2.83
CA GLY A 439 -16.27 21.51 -3.73
C GLY A 439 -16.60 22.12 -5.10
N ALA A 440 -17.83 21.96 -5.59
CA ALA A 440 -18.31 22.71 -6.76
C ALA A 440 -18.30 24.22 -6.48
N ALA A 441 -18.84 24.65 -5.33
CA ALA A 441 -18.87 26.06 -4.95
C ALA A 441 -17.48 26.69 -4.73
N LYS A 442 -16.51 25.91 -4.24
CA LYS A 442 -15.12 26.36 -4.02
C LYS A 442 -14.27 26.32 -5.31
N GLY A 443 -14.83 25.85 -6.44
CA GLY A 443 -14.07 25.62 -7.66
C GLY A 443 -13.05 24.48 -7.55
N PHE A 444 -13.15 23.64 -6.51
CA PHE A 444 -12.34 22.43 -6.38
C PHE A 444 -12.73 21.38 -7.41
N PHE A 445 -13.99 21.40 -7.86
CA PHE A 445 -14.60 20.43 -8.76
C PHE A 445 -15.06 21.07 -10.10
N GLY A 446 -14.59 22.28 -10.42
CA GLY A 446 -14.82 22.93 -11.71
C GLY A 446 -15.10 24.43 -11.55
N GLY A 447 -14.51 25.23 -12.43
CA GLY A 447 -14.80 26.67 -12.59
C GLY A 447 -15.81 26.94 -13.69
#